data_AF-A0A139IK60-F1
#
_entry.id   AF-A0A139IK60-F1
#
_cell.length_a   1.000
_cell.length_b   1.000
_cell.length_c   1.000
_cell.angle_alpha   90.00
_cell.angle_beta   90.00
_cell.angle_gamma   90.00
#
_symmetry.space_group_name_H-M   'P 1'
#
loop_
_entity.id
_entity.type
_entity.pdbx_description
1 polymer ?
#
loop_
_entity_poly.entity_id
_entity_poly.type
_entity_poly.pdbx_seq_one_letter_code
_entity_poly.pdbx_strand_id
1 'polypeptide(L)'
;MWTPLQVVEHWEKISGETPEGSVVSETEVKKTIETLVMKIPAQGLVLWGVGGDNMSGYANYLGDVTSKELYPDLEPRKFEDYARGVLDGKAPQIYEELKAKFSEVMK
;
A
#
# COMPACT_ATOMS: atom_id res chain seq x y z
N MET A 1 -4.36 -1.93 10.25
CA MET A 1 -4.14 -1.68 8.80
C MET A 1 -5.44 -1.91 8.06
N TRP A 2 -5.69 -1.19 6.96
CA TRP A 2 -6.86 -1.41 6.10
C TRP A 2 -6.63 -2.52 5.08
N THR A 3 -7.70 -3.22 4.71
CA THR A 3 -7.69 -4.18 3.59
C THR A 3 -7.71 -3.45 2.24
N PRO A 4 -7.34 -4.11 1.13
CA PRO A 4 -7.46 -3.51 -0.20
C PRO A 4 -8.87 -3.01 -0.52
N LEU A 5 -9.91 -3.73 -0.11
CA LEU A 5 -11.30 -3.33 -0.30
C LEU A 5 -11.64 -2.06 0.50
N GLN A 6 -11.18 -1.95 1.74
CA GLN A 6 -11.37 -0.74 2.54
C GLN A 6 -10.67 0.46 1.90
N VAL A 7 -9.46 0.28 1.33
CA VAL A 7 -8.77 1.34 0.60
C VAL A 7 -9.59 1.81 -0.61
N VAL A 8 -10.20 0.88 -1.37
CA VAL A 8 -11.11 1.23 -2.48
C VAL A 8 -12.32 1.99 -1.96
N GLU A 9 -13.01 1.51 -0.92
CA GLU A 9 -14.16 2.24 -0.35
C GLU A 9 -13.78 3.64 0.13
N HIS A 10 -12.60 3.81 0.74
CA HIS A 10 -12.11 5.13 1.13
C HIS A 10 -11.86 6.01 -0.11
N TRP A 11 -11.26 5.45 -1.17
CA TRP A 11 -11.05 6.17 -2.43
C TRP A 11 -12.37 6.63 -3.03
N GLU A 12 -13.35 5.74 -3.20
CA GLU A 12 -14.66 6.06 -3.80
C GLU A 12 -15.36 7.19 -3.05
N LYS A 13 -15.29 7.19 -1.71
CA LYS A 13 -15.84 8.26 -0.87
C LYS A 13 -15.16 9.61 -1.09
N ILE A 14 -13.86 9.62 -1.39
CA ILE A 14 -13.07 10.84 -1.56
C ILE A 14 -13.15 11.37 -2.99
N SER A 15 -13.04 10.49 -3.98
CA SER A 15 -13.03 10.85 -5.40
C SER A 15 -14.42 11.02 -5.99
N GLY A 16 -15.43 10.34 -5.45
CA GLY A 16 -16.75 10.21 -6.07
C GLY A 16 -16.76 9.28 -7.29
N GLU A 17 -15.64 8.62 -7.58
CA GLU A 17 -15.51 7.66 -8.69
C GLU A 17 -15.71 6.24 -8.17
N THR A 18 -16.22 5.35 -9.03
CA THR A 18 -16.29 3.90 -8.78
C THR A 18 -15.33 3.22 -9.75
N PRO A 19 -14.11 2.89 -9.31
CA PRO A 19 -13.13 2.25 -10.17
C PRO A 19 -13.64 0.90 -10.68
N GLU A 20 -13.42 0.59 -11.96
CA GLU A 20 -13.63 -0.76 -12.46
C GLU A 20 -12.60 -1.70 -11.81
N GLY A 21 -13.09 -2.77 -11.19
CA GLY A 21 -12.22 -3.74 -10.51
C GLY A 21 -12.88 -5.11 -10.44
N SER A 22 -12.04 -6.14 -10.37
CA SER A 22 -12.47 -7.51 -10.09
C SER A 22 -11.81 -8.01 -8.81
N VAL A 23 -12.56 -8.79 -8.04
CA VAL A 23 -11.98 -9.56 -6.94
C VAL A 23 -11.28 -10.77 -7.53
N VAL A 24 -10.03 -10.98 -7.15
CA VAL A 24 -9.21 -12.11 -7.61
C VAL A 24 -8.96 -13.05 -6.43
N SER A 25 -9.11 -14.35 -6.64
CA SER A 25 -8.86 -15.34 -5.58
C SER A 25 -7.37 -15.51 -5.30
N GLU A 26 -7.03 -15.96 -4.08
CA GLU A 26 -5.63 -16.25 -3.70
C GLU A 26 -4.95 -17.22 -4.69
N THR A 27 -5.68 -18.25 -5.14
CA THR A 27 -5.18 -19.24 -6.10
C THR A 27 -4.81 -18.59 -7.44
N GLU A 28 -5.65 -17.68 -7.92
CA GLU A 28 -5.41 -16.94 -9.17
C GLU A 28 -4.24 -15.96 -9.04
N VAL A 29 -4.14 -15.24 -7.90
CA VAL A 29 -3.00 -14.34 -7.65
C VAL A 29 -1.69 -15.13 -7.58
N LYS A 30 -1.66 -16.27 -6.88
CA LYS A 30 -0.47 -17.15 -6.79
C LYS A 30 -0.05 -17.70 -8.15
N LYS A 31 -0.99 -18.14 -8.98
CA LYS A 31 -0.71 -18.60 -10.35
C LYS A 31 -0.12 -17.50 -11.23
N THR A 32 -0.57 -16.27 -11.03
CA THR A 32 -0.08 -15.09 -11.76
C THR A 32 1.33 -14.67 -11.33
N ILE A 33 1.68 -14.87 -10.05
CA ILE A 33 3.05 -14.63 -9.53
C ILE A 33 4.09 -15.54 -10.19
N GLU A 34 3.72 -16.78 -10.50
CA GLU A 34 4.65 -17.76 -11.10
C GLU A 34 5.05 -17.40 -12.55
N THR A 35 4.24 -16.59 -13.24
CA THR A 35 4.43 -16.25 -14.65
C THR A 35 4.92 -14.82 -14.87
N LEU A 36 4.94 -13.98 -13.84
CA LEU A 36 5.28 -12.56 -13.95
C LEU A 36 6.79 -12.30 -13.84
N VAL A 37 7.34 -11.50 -14.76
CA VAL A 37 8.68 -10.87 -14.65
C VAL A 37 8.78 -9.97 -13.38
N MET A 38 7.63 -9.59 -12.81
CA MET A 38 7.47 -8.74 -11.63
C MET A 38 7.06 -9.55 -10.38
N LYS A 39 7.79 -10.65 -10.12
CA LYS A 39 7.52 -11.58 -9.00
C LYS A 39 7.51 -10.89 -7.62
N ILE A 40 8.44 -9.96 -7.37
CA ILE A 40 8.58 -9.27 -6.08
C ILE A 40 7.36 -8.37 -5.76
N PRO A 41 6.94 -7.44 -6.66
CA PRO A 41 5.72 -6.66 -6.43
C PRO A 41 4.46 -7.52 -6.25
N ALA A 42 4.33 -8.59 -7.03
CA ALA A 42 3.16 -9.46 -6.96
C ALA A 42 3.10 -10.28 -5.65
N GLN A 43 4.25 -10.73 -5.14
CA GLN A 43 4.34 -11.34 -3.81
C GLN A 43 3.98 -10.35 -2.69
N GLY A 44 4.42 -9.09 -2.81
CA GLY A 44 4.05 -8.03 -1.86
C GLY A 44 2.54 -7.82 -1.78
N LEU A 45 1.83 -7.84 -2.92
CA LEU A 45 0.37 -7.72 -2.95
C LEU A 45 -0.34 -8.89 -2.25
N VAL A 46 0.18 -10.11 -2.35
CA VAL A 46 -0.37 -11.27 -1.63
C VAL A 46 -0.16 -11.16 -0.12
N LEU A 47 1.05 -10.80 0.32
CA LEU A 47 1.34 -10.62 1.74
C LEU A 47 0.43 -9.55 2.35
N TRP A 48 0.24 -8.44 1.64
CA TRP A 48 -0.62 -7.36 2.11
C TRP A 48 -2.12 -7.71 2.06
N GLY A 49 -2.61 -8.24 0.93
CA GLY A 49 -4.03 -8.44 0.68
C GLY A 49 -4.62 -9.75 1.21
N VAL A 50 -3.80 -10.77 1.41
CA VAL A 50 -4.24 -12.13 1.80
C VAL A 50 -3.62 -12.58 3.12
N GLY A 51 -2.32 -12.37 3.30
CA GLY A 51 -1.57 -12.91 4.44
C GLY A 51 -1.98 -12.32 5.79
N GLY A 52 -2.44 -11.06 5.80
CA GLY A 52 -2.81 -10.38 7.05
C GLY A 52 -1.62 -10.10 7.97
N ASP A 53 -0.38 -10.30 7.49
CA ASP A 53 0.87 -10.16 8.24
C ASP A 53 1.05 -8.74 8.81
N ASN A 54 0.37 -7.76 8.23
CA ASN A 54 0.40 -6.37 8.66
C ASN A 54 -0.70 -5.99 9.69
N MET A 55 -1.41 -6.96 10.26
CA MET A 55 -2.38 -6.71 11.33
C MET A 55 -1.68 -6.49 12.67
N SER A 56 -2.05 -5.42 13.37
CA SER A 56 -1.41 -4.98 14.63
C SER A 56 -1.50 -5.99 15.77
N GLY A 57 -2.50 -6.88 15.74
CA GLY A 57 -2.63 -7.94 16.76
C GLY A 57 -1.43 -8.89 16.80
N TYR A 58 -0.80 -9.15 15.65
CA TYR A 58 0.37 -10.03 15.57
C TYR A 58 1.66 -9.32 16.02
N ALA A 59 1.83 -8.06 15.62
CA ALA A 59 2.97 -7.23 16.05
C ALA A 59 3.01 -7.07 17.59
N ASN A 60 1.86 -6.78 18.21
CA ASN A 60 1.77 -6.68 19.68
C ASN A 60 2.13 -8.00 20.38
N TYR A 61 1.74 -9.14 19.80
CA TYR A 61 2.09 -10.46 20.33
C TYR A 61 3.60 -10.71 20.30
N LEU A 62 4.29 -10.22 19.26
CA LEU A 62 5.75 -10.34 19.12
C LEU A 62 6.54 -9.35 19.98
N GLY A 63 5.87 -8.42 20.67
CA GLY A 63 6.51 -7.39 21.47
C GLY A 63 7.01 -6.20 20.66
N ASP A 64 6.54 -6.04 19.43
CA ASP A 64 6.84 -4.86 18.62
C ASP A 64 6.19 -3.62 19.23
N VAL A 65 6.88 -2.49 19.08
CA VAL A 65 6.39 -1.16 19.49
C VAL A 65 5.93 -0.37 18.26
N THR A 66 4.83 0.34 18.39
CA THR A 66 4.29 1.20 17.35
C THR A 66 5.10 2.48 17.21
N SER A 67 5.08 3.10 16.02
CA SER A 67 5.75 4.37 15.80
C SER A 67 5.23 5.50 16.70
N LYS A 68 3.96 5.45 17.13
CA LYS A 68 3.37 6.40 18.10
C LYS A 68 3.92 6.20 19.51
N GLU A 69 4.23 4.97 19.91
CA GLU A 69 4.87 4.69 21.21
C GLU A 69 6.32 5.18 21.22
N LEU A 70 7.03 5.02 20.10
CA LEU A 70 8.40 5.53 19.96
C LEU A 70 8.46 7.06 19.79
N TYR A 71 7.49 7.63 19.08
CA TYR A 71 7.42 9.04 18.73
C TYR A 71 6.00 9.57 18.97
N PRO A 72 5.64 9.94 20.20
CA PRO A 72 4.28 10.36 20.55
C PRO A 72 3.78 11.56 19.76
N ASP A 73 4.69 12.46 19.39
CA ASP A 73 4.38 13.67 18.61
C ASP A 73 4.33 13.43 17.10
N LEU A 74 4.60 12.21 16.64
CA LEU A 74 4.51 11.86 15.22
C LEU A 74 3.03 11.91 14.78
N GLU A 75 2.74 12.83 13.87
CA GLU A 75 1.44 12.93 13.20
C GLU A 75 1.57 12.39 11.76
N PRO A 76 1.18 11.12 11.51
CA PRO A 76 1.24 10.57 10.17
C PRO A 76 0.26 11.32 9.25
N ARG A 77 0.66 11.49 7.98
CA ARG A 77 -0.23 12.04 6.95
C ARG A 77 -1.47 11.16 6.85
N LYS A 78 -2.65 11.76 6.92
CA LYS A 78 -3.92 11.06 6.70
C LYS A 78 -4.05 10.65 5.24
N PHE A 79 -4.64 9.50 5.00
CA PHE A 79 -4.87 9.00 3.65
C PHE A 79 -5.76 9.95 2.85
N GLU A 80 -6.78 10.52 3.49
CA GLU A 80 -7.72 11.46 2.88
C GLU A 80 -7.01 12.70 2.34
N ASP A 81 -6.08 13.25 3.11
CA ASP A 81 -5.32 14.44 2.73
C ASP A 81 -4.39 14.13 1.55
N TYR A 82 -3.78 12.94 1.54
CA TYR A 82 -2.99 12.46 0.41
C TYR A 82 -3.84 12.27 -0.85
N ALA A 83 -4.97 11.55 -0.74
CA ALA A 83 -5.87 11.25 -1.86
C ALA A 83 -6.43 12.53 -2.49
N ARG A 84 -6.83 13.53 -1.68
CA ARG A 84 -7.19 14.86 -2.20
C ARG A 84 -6.04 15.52 -2.95
N GLY A 85 -4.82 15.44 -2.42
CA GLY A 85 -3.64 15.92 -3.12
C GLY A 85 -3.43 15.24 -4.48
N VAL A 86 -3.74 13.95 -4.60
CA VAL A 86 -3.68 13.20 -5.87
C VAL A 86 -4.71 13.73 -6.86
N LEU A 87 -5.97 13.87 -6.43
CA LEU A 87 -7.07 14.40 -7.27
C LEU A 87 -6.80 15.83 -7.74
N ASP A 88 -6.17 16.64 -6.88
CA ASP A 88 -5.75 18.00 -7.18
C ASP A 88 -4.51 18.07 -8.11
N GLY A 89 -3.85 16.94 -8.40
CA GLY A 89 -2.58 16.91 -9.13
C GLY A 89 -1.38 17.50 -8.37
N LYS A 90 -1.47 17.58 -7.04
CA LYS A 90 -0.46 18.20 -6.14
C LYS A 90 0.27 17.20 -5.26
N ALA A 91 -0.17 15.94 -5.21
CA ALA A 91 0.48 14.93 -4.38
C ALA A 91 1.92 14.70 -4.86
N PRO A 92 2.89 14.59 -3.94
CA PRO A 92 4.25 14.23 -4.30
C PRO A 92 4.27 12.83 -4.92
N GLN A 93 4.95 12.69 -6.06
CA GLN A 93 5.07 11.41 -6.73
C GLN A 93 5.89 10.44 -5.85
N ILE A 94 5.34 9.25 -5.64
CA ILE A 94 6.00 8.22 -4.85
C ILE A 94 7.26 7.80 -5.60
N TYR A 95 8.36 7.66 -4.88
CA TYR A 95 9.66 7.21 -5.40
C TYR A 95 10.37 8.18 -6.34
N GLU A 96 10.02 9.47 -6.40
CA GLU A 96 10.80 10.48 -7.14
C GLU A 96 12.31 10.42 -6.83
N GLU A 97 12.66 10.42 -5.54
CA GLU A 97 14.04 10.29 -5.09
C GLU A 97 14.67 8.93 -5.45
N LEU A 98 13.86 7.86 -5.41
CA LEU A 98 14.34 6.52 -5.72
C LEU A 98 14.57 6.36 -7.23
N LYS A 99 13.73 6.98 -8.07
CA LYS A 99 13.85 7.02 -9.53
C LYS A 99 15.11 7.77 -9.95
N ALA A 100 15.42 8.89 -9.28
CA ALA A 100 16.69 9.59 -9.47
C ALA A 100 17.88 8.68 -9.16
N LYS A 101 17.88 8.01 -7.99
CA LYS A 101 18.94 7.08 -7.59
C LYS A 101 19.05 5.85 -8.50
N PHE A 102 17.94 5.27 -8.96
CA PHE A 102 17.95 4.16 -9.91
C PHE A 102 18.52 4.57 -11.27
N SER A 103 18.24 5.80 -11.73
CA SER A 103 18.80 6.32 -12.98
C SER A 103 20.31 6.55 -12.92
N GLU A 104 20.86 6.81 -11.73
CA GLU A 104 22.30 6.93 -11.49
C GLU A 104 23.00 5.56 -11.48
N VAL A 105 22.35 4.54 -10.94
CA VAL A 105 22.89 3.16 -10.83
C VAL A 105 22.80 2.39 -12.15
N MET A 106 21.85 2.73 -13.02
CA MET A 106 21.63 2.06 -14.32
C MET A 106 22.35 2.73 -15.51
N LYS A 107 23.25 3.68 -15.22
CA LYS A 107 24.23 4.19 -16.20
C LYS A 107 25.50 3.35 -16.16
#